data_AF-F8KVA9-F1
#
_entry.id   AF-F8KVA9-F1
#
_cell.length_a   1.000
_cell.length_b   1.000
_cell.length_c   1.000
_cell.angle_alpha   90.00
_cell.angle_beta   90.00
_cell.angle_gamma   90.00
#
_symmetry.space_group_name_H-M   'P 1'
#
loop_
_entity.id
_entity.type
_entity.pdbx_description
1 polymer ?
#
loop_
_entity_poly.entity_id
_entity_poly.type
_entity_poly.pdbx_seq_one_letter_code
_entity_poly.pdbx_strand_id
1 'polypeptide(L)' 'MNKSFLSGVKNVLADGRYSGKLFSNSIQEILGCTVEIAKRNELHTFKVIPKRWVVERSFSWLEKCRGYGKTAKESLIPA' A
#
# COMPACT_ATOMS: atom_id res chain seq x y z
N MET A 1 9.35 15.78 7.58
CA MET A 1 9.47 14.46 8.25
C MET A 1 10.84 14.37 8.89
N ASN A 2 10.92 13.97 10.16
CA ASN A 2 12.21 13.77 10.84
C ASN A 2 12.89 12.52 10.27
N LYS A 3 13.83 12.72 9.32
CA LYS A 3 14.54 11.65 8.59
C LYS A 3 15.26 10.68 9.54
N SER A 4 15.65 11.18 10.71
CA SER A 4 16.37 10.49 11.78
C SER A 4 15.66 9.23 12.28
N PHE A 5 14.32 9.22 12.30
CA PHE A 5 13.53 8.11 12.86
C PHE A 5 13.36 6.94 11.89
N LEU A 6 13.51 7.18 10.59
CA LEU A 6 13.30 6.19 9.54
C LEU A 6 14.59 5.80 8.82
N SER A 7 15.74 6.19 9.37
CA SER A 7 17.07 5.91 8.83
C SER A 7 17.39 4.42 8.70
N GLY A 8 16.76 3.56 9.51
CA GLY A 8 16.92 2.11 9.45
C GLY A 8 15.98 1.40 8.45
N VAL A 9 15.06 2.12 7.80
CA VAL A 9 14.08 1.51 6.89
C VAL A 9 14.73 1.22 5.55
N LYS A 10 14.97 -0.08 5.28
CA LYS A 10 15.59 -0.52 4.02
C LYS A 10 14.60 -0.72 2.87
N ASN A 11 13.33 -0.99 3.19
CA ASN A 11 12.34 -1.36 2.20
C ASN A 11 10.91 -1.08 2.69
N VAL A 12 10.04 -0.70 1.77
CA VAL A 12 8.63 -0.36 2.04
C VAL A 12 7.73 -1.32 1.27
N LEU A 13 6.84 -2.02 1.99
CA LEU A 13 5.81 -2.85 1.38
C LEU A 13 4.56 -2.01 1.12
N ALA A 14 4.07 -2.03 -0.12
CA ALA A 14 2.87 -1.28 -0.51
C ALA A 14 1.90 -2.15 -1.32
N ASP A 15 0.61 -1.81 -1.28
CA ASP A 15 -0.42 -2.46 -2.09
C ASP A 15 -0.27 -2.13 -3.58
N GLY A 16 -0.87 -2.96 -4.45
CA GLY A 16 -0.94 -2.76 -5.89
C GLY A 16 -1.49 -1.38 -6.33
N ARG A 17 -2.32 -0.71 -5.51
CA ARG A 17 -2.77 0.66 -5.80
C ARG A 17 -1.63 1.69 -5.83
N TYR A 18 -0.51 1.41 -5.16
CA TYR A 18 0.66 2.29 -5.09
C TYR A 18 1.76 1.92 -6.10
N SER A 19 1.43 1.15 -7.15
CA SER A 19 2.39 0.72 -8.19
C SER A 19 2.92 1.85 -9.09
N GLY A 20 2.56 3.12 -8.84
CA GLY A 20 2.96 4.25 -9.67
C GLY A 20 4.43 4.62 -9.49
N LYS A 21 5.13 4.91 -10.60
CA LYS A 21 6.54 5.36 -10.58
C LYS A 21 6.76 6.61 -9.73
N LEU A 22 5.78 7.50 -9.69
CA LEU A 22 5.83 8.71 -8.86
C LEU A 22 5.97 8.34 -7.37
N PHE A 23 5.20 7.36 -6.91
CA PHE A 23 5.25 6.91 -5.53
C PHE A 23 6.61 6.28 -5.18
N SER A 24 7.12 5.37 -6.01
CA SER A 24 8.43 4.76 -5.76
C SER A 24 9.55 5.80 -5.76
N ASN A 25 9.49 6.78 -6.67
CA ASN A 25 10.51 7.84 -6.75
C ASN A 25 10.47 8.76 -5.54
N SER A 26 9.27 9.16 -5.07
CA SER A 26 9.14 9.97 -3.86
C SER A 26 9.65 9.24 -2.62
N ILE A 27 9.41 7.93 -2.49
CA ILE A 27 9.95 7.14 -1.39
C ILE A 27 11.48 7.04 -1.47
N GLN A 28 12.03 6.84 -2.67
CA GLN A 28 13.48 6.84 -2.87
C GLN A 28 14.11 8.19 -2.52
N GLU A 29 13.47 9.31 -2.83
CA GLU A 29 13.97 10.65 -2.51
C GLU A 29 13.90 10.97 -1.00
N ILE A 30 12.79 10.60 -0.36
CA ILE A 30 12.52 10.90 1.05
C ILE A 30 13.29 9.94 1.97
N LEU A 31 13.30 8.65 1.67
CA LEU A 31 13.80 7.60 2.56
C LEU A 31 15.06 6.91 2.03
N GLY A 32 15.36 7.02 0.75
CA GLY A 32 16.50 6.30 0.15
C GLY A 32 16.25 4.80 -0.03
N CYS A 33 15.01 4.34 0.12
CA CYS A 33 14.67 2.92 0.15
C CYS A 33 13.81 2.48 -1.03
N THR A 34 13.80 1.16 -1.28
CA THR A 34 13.00 0.55 -2.34
C THR A 34 11.56 0.35 -1.90
N VAL A 35 10.64 0.32 -2.87
CA VAL A 35 9.24 -0.04 -2.65
C VAL A 35 8.98 -1.40 -3.29
N GLU A 36 8.52 -2.35 -2.48
CA GLU A 36 8.03 -3.64 -2.93
C GLU A 36 6.50 -3.63 -3.01
N ILE A 37 5.98 -3.91 -4.20
CA ILE A 37 4.54 -3.93 -4.45
C ILE A 37 3.97 -5.35 -4.25
N ALA A 38 3.05 -5.48 -3.30
CA ALA A 38 2.30 -6.70 -3.04
C ALA A 38 1.10 -6.87 -4.01
N LYS A 39 1.37 -6.96 -5.31
CA LYS A 39 0.34 -7.16 -6.35
C LYS A 39 0.18 -8.64 -6.70
N ARG A 40 -1.06 -9.08 -6.90
CA ARG A 40 -1.37 -10.39 -7.49
C ARG A 40 -1.32 -10.27 -9.02
N ASN A 41 -0.46 -11.06 -9.66
CA ASN A 41 -0.29 -11.04 -11.12
C ASN A 41 -1.07 -12.16 -11.84
N GLU A 42 -1.46 -13.21 -11.11
CA GLU A 42 -2.18 -14.37 -11.65
C GLU A 42 -3.59 -14.47 -11.04
N LEU A 43 -4.61 -14.25 -11.88
CA LEU A 43 -6.02 -14.26 -11.45
C LEU A 43 -6.53 -15.68 -11.18
N HIS A 44 -6.05 -16.67 -11.95
CA HIS A 44 -6.61 -18.03 -12.00
C HIS A 44 -5.84 -19.06 -11.17
N THR A 45 -4.73 -18.68 -10.53
CA THR A 45 -3.96 -19.56 -9.64
C THR A 45 -4.13 -19.09 -8.20
N PHE A 46 -4.58 -19.97 -7.31
CA PHE A 46 -4.54 -19.70 -5.88
C PHE A 46 -3.11 -19.87 -5.37
N LYS A 47 -2.35 -18.76 -5.35
CA LYS A 47 -1.00 -18.71 -4.81
C LYS A 47 -0.99 -17.87 -3.55
N VAL A 48 -0.52 -18.43 -2.45
CA VAL A 48 -0.30 -17.68 -1.21
C VAL A 48 0.86 -16.71 -1.45
N ILE A 49 0.61 -15.41 -1.25
CA ILE A 49 1.64 -14.36 -1.32
C ILE A 49 1.82 -13.81 0.11
N PRO A 50 2.80 -14.32 0.89
CA PRO A 50 2.93 -13.98 2.31
C PRO A 50 3.06 -12.47 2.57
N LYS A 51 3.80 -11.76 1.72
CA LYS A 51 4.02 -10.31 1.84
C LYS A 51 2.72 -9.49 1.70
N ARG A 52 1.74 -10.00 0.96
CA ARG A 52 0.44 -9.33 0.75
C ARG A 52 -0.44 -9.40 1.99
N TRP A 53 -0.45 -10.55 2.68
CA TRP A 53 -1.19 -10.71 3.93
C TRP A 53 -0.78 -9.68 4.98
N VAL A 54 0.50 -9.34 5.05
CA VAL A 54 1.00 -8.32 5.99
C VAL A 54 0.40 -6.94 5.67
N VAL A 55 0.36 -6.56 4.38
CA VAL A 55 -0.22 -5.29 3.94
C VAL A 55 -1.73 -5.27 4.21
N GLU A 56 -2.46 -6.30 3.82
CA GLU A 56 -3.92 -6.39 4.02
C GLU A 56 -4.30 -6.41 5.50
N ARG A 57 -3.53 -7.10 6.36
CA ARG A 57 -3.77 -7.13 7.81
C ARG A 57 -3.44 -5.79 8.48
N SER A 58 -2.38 -5.12 8.05
CA SER A 58 -2.06 -3.76 8.50
C SER A 58 -3.19 -2.78 8.16
N PHE A 59 -3.70 -2.83 6.93
CA PHE A 59 -4.86 -2.02 6.54
C PHE A 59 -6.12 -2.39 7.32
N SER A 60 -6.41 -3.68 7.50
CA SER A 60 -7.56 -4.13 8.28
C SER A 60 -7.51 -3.62 9.73
N TRP A 61 -6.32 -3.60 10.32
CA TRP A 61 -6.09 -3.03 11.65
C TRP A 61 -6.30 -1.52 11.66
N LEU A 62 -5.74 -0.80 10.67
CA LEU A 62 -5.93 0.65 10.52
C LEU A 62 -7.41 1.02 10.30
N GLU A 63 -8.14 0.29 9.46
CA GLU A 63 -9.57 0.52 9.23
C GLU A 63 -10.40 0.22 10.48
N LYS A 64 -10.04 -0.80 11.27
CA LYS A 64 -10.71 -1.10 12.54
C LYS A 64 -10.46 -0.03 13.61
N CYS A 65 -9.24 0.52 13.65
CA CYS A 65 -8.87 1.61 14.55
C CYS A 65 -9.45 2.96 14.09
N ARG A 66 -9.77 3.11 12.80
CA ARG A 66 -10.34 4.32 12.21
C ARG A 66 -11.85 4.19 12.11
N GLY A 67 -12.53 4.31 13.24
CA GLY A 67 -13.99 4.17 13.37
C GLY A 67 -14.89 5.14 12.56
N TYR A 68 -14.39 5.93 11.62
CA TYR A 68 -15.22 6.75 10.72
C TYR A 68 -14.57 6.92 9.34
N GLY A 69 -15.38 6.78 8.29
CA GLY A 69 -15.06 7.25 6.94
C GLY A 69 -15.16 6.20 5.83
N LYS A 70 -16.34 5.58 5.65
CA LYS A 70 -16.73 5.08 4.32
C LYS A 70 -17.13 6.28 3.47
N THR A 71 -16.27 6.74 2.57
CA THR A 71 -16.74 7.42 1.37
C THR A 71 -17.02 6.34 0.34
N ALA A 72 -18.25 5.81 0.37
CA ALA A 72 -18.79 5.12 -0.78
C ALA A 72 -18.82 6.14 -1.93
N LYS A 73 -18.09 5.85 -3.01
CA LYS A 73 -18.38 6.51 -4.29
C LYS A 73 -19.65 5.85 -4.80
N GLU A 74 -20.78 6.39 -4.36
CA GLU A 74 -22.10 6.11 -4.93
C GLU A 74 -22.05 6.52 -6.40
N SER A 75 -22.34 5.55 -7.26
CA SER A 75 -22.48 5.71 -8.70
C SER A 75 -23.54 6.77 -9.02
N LEU A 76 -23.18 7.86 -9.70
CA LEU A 76 -24.14 8.71 -10.41
C LEU A 76 -23.49 9.21 -11.71
N ILE A 77 -23.53 8.33 -12.71
CA ILE A 77 -23.63 8.74 -14.11
C ILE A 77 -25.12 8.70 -14.42
N PRO A 78 -25.79 9.81 -14.72
CA PRO A 78 -26.94 9.78 -15.62
C PRO A 78 -26.52 10.20 -17.02
N ALA A 79 -27.24 9.60 -17.98
CA ALA A 79 -27.06 9.63 -19.42
C ALA A 79 -27.04 11.04 -20.04
#